data_AF-A0A9E3X217-F1
#
_entry.id   AF-A0A9E3X217-F1
#
_cell.length_a   1.000
_cell.length_b   1.000
_cell.length_c   1.000
_cell.angle_alpha   90.00
_cell.angle_beta   90.00
_cell.angle_gamma   90.00
#
_symmetry.space_group_name_H-M   'P 1'
#
loop_
_entity.id
_entity.type
_entity.pdbx_description
1 polymer ?
#
loop_
_entity_poly.entity_id
_entity_poly.type
_entity_poly.pdbx_seq_one_letter_code
_entity_poly.pdbx_strand_id
1 'polypeptide(L)'
;AWLSLDEYDDDPLLFLRYLVAAIQTAYPHFGETILAALQGAQVPAWLQLINMFVNDLAHLAQPLFLVLDDYHVITNTEIHKLLNRLLDYMPPAMHLVVLSRIEPPLALARLRVNREMQELHTADLAFSAQEIAEFLMQTVDRDLPPDLLQALYTNCEGWIAGLQLMVLSLPHHA
;
A
#
# COMPACT_ATOMS: atom_id res chain seq x y z
N ALA A 1 8.99 3.05 5.18
CA ALA A 1 7.95 2.86 6.21
C ALA A 1 6.82 2.06 5.61
N TRP A 2 6.30 1.05 6.32
CA TRP A 2 5.20 0.21 5.86
C TRP A 2 4.14 0.13 6.97
N LEU A 3 2.88 0.38 6.61
CA LEU A 3 1.73 0.25 7.49
C LEU A 3 0.70 -0.64 6.79
N SER A 4 0.54 -1.87 7.30
CA SER A 4 -0.56 -2.75 6.91
C SER A 4 -1.77 -2.45 7.78
N LEU A 5 -2.92 -2.21 7.14
CA LEU A 5 -4.13 -1.74 7.79
C LEU A 5 -5.11 -2.90 7.96
N ASP A 6 -5.86 -2.87 9.07
CA ASP A 6 -7.03 -3.72 9.27
C ASP A 6 -8.28 -2.89 9.63
N GLU A 7 -9.42 -3.57 9.81
CA GLU A 7 -10.70 -2.92 10.10
C GLU A 7 -10.71 -2.13 11.42
N TYR A 8 -9.79 -2.41 12.35
CA TYR A 8 -9.66 -1.70 13.61
C TYR A 8 -8.91 -0.37 13.47
N ASP A 9 -8.21 -0.16 12.35
CA ASP A 9 -7.47 1.06 12.05
C ASP A 9 -8.35 2.20 11.47
N ASP A 10 -9.67 1.99 11.35
CA ASP A 10 -10.63 3.01 10.87
C ASP A 10 -10.97 4.10 11.92
N ASP A 11 -10.26 4.10 13.06
CA ASP A 11 -10.26 5.18 14.05
C ASP A 11 -9.17 6.23 13.73
N PRO A 12 -9.49 7.53 13.58
CA PRO A 12 -8.52 8.54 13.16
C PRO A 12 -7.32 8.71 14.10
N LEU A 13 -7.52 8.59 15.40
CA LEU A 13 -6.44 8.80 16.38
C LEU A 13 -5.51 7.59 16.44
N LEU A 14 -6.07 6.38 16.35
CA LEU A 14 -5.30 5.14 16.25
C LEU A 14 -4.51 5.09 14.94
N PHE A 15 -5.18 5.39 13.82
CA PHE A 15 -4.55 5.49 12.51
C PHE A 15 -3.37 6.46 12.52
N LEU A 16 -3.56 7.67 13.06
CA LEU A 16 -2.48 8.66 13.13
C LEU A 16 -1.31 8.16 13.99
N ARG A 17 -1.59 7.47 15.10
CA ARG A 17 -0.55 6.90 15.97
C ARG A 17 0.27 5.85 15.22
N TYR A 18 -0.38 4.93 14.49
CA TYR A 18 0.31 3.90 13.73
C TYR A 18 1.02 4.45 12.50
N LEU A 19 0.46 5.46 11.85
CA LEU A 19 1.11 6.20 10.77
C LEU A 19 2.42 6.84 11.24
N VAL A 20 2.40 7.53 12.38
CA VAL A 20 3.61 8.09 12.99
C VAL A 20 4.60 6.99 13.34
N ALA A 21 4.16 5.91 13.99
CA ALA A 21 5.02 4.79 14.36
C ALA A 21 5.67 4.11 13.13
N ALA A 22 4.93 3.95 12.03
CA ALA A 22 5.46 3.41 10.79
C ALA A 22 6.56 4.32 10.21
N ILE A 23 6.37 5.64 10.21
CA ILE A 23 7.39 6.60 9.76
C ILE A 23 8.61 6.59 10.70
N GLN A 24 8.41 6.40 12.01
CA GLN A 24 9.49 6.31 12.99
C GLN A 24 10.48 5.17 12.75
N THR A 25 10.08 4.11 12.03
CA THR A 25 11.00 3.04 11.60
C THR A 25 12.15 3.55 10.73
N ALA A 26 11.95 4.65 10.00
CA ALA A 26 12.97 5.32 9.19
C ALA A 26 13.44 6.64 9.82
N TYR A 27 12.56 7.32 10.57
CA TYR A 27 12.81 8.63 11.20
C TYR A 27 12.46 8.60 12.68
N PRO A 28 13.37 8.15 13.57
CA PRO A 28 13.05 7.87 14.97
C PRO A 28 12.38 9.00 15.75
N HIS A 29 12.67 10.26 15.40
CA HIS A 29 12.14 11.46 16.06
C HIS A 29 10.91 12.07 15.38
N PHE A 30 10.39 11.44 14.32
CA PHE A 30 9.21 11.93 13.62
C PHE A 30 7.97 11.86 14.53
N GLY A 31 7.15 12.91 14.55
CA GLY A 31 5.85 12.90 15.21
C GLY A 31 5.89 12.80 16.74
N GLU A 32 7.03 13.03 17.40
CA GLU A 32 7.14 12.99 18.87
C GLU A 32 6.15 13.97 19.53
N THR A 33 5.98 15.16 18.96
CA THR A 33 5.04 16.17 19.46
C THR A 33 3.58 15.73 19.30
N ILE A 34 3.25 15.02 18.22
CA ILE A 34 1.93 14.46 17.95
C ILE A 34 1.62 13.36 18.96
N LEU A 35 2.56 12.42 19.16
CA LEU A 35 2.39 11.33 20.12
C LEU A 35 2.22 11.85 21.55
N ALA A 36 3.00 12.88 21.94
CA ALA A 36 2.83 13.55 23.22
C ALA A 36 1.44 14.20 23.35
N ALA A 37 0.96 14.88 22.30
CA ALA A 37 -0.36 15.49 22.28
C ALA A 37 -1.50 14.46 22.39
N LEU A 38 -1.35 13.29 21.76
CA LEU A 38 -2.30 12.18 21.86
C LEU A 38 -2.33 11.48 23.23
N GLN A 39 -1.30 11.67 24.06
CA GLN A 39 -1.23 11.17 25.44
C GLN A 39 -1.66 12.22 26.49
N GLY A 40 -1.85 13.46 26.06
CA GLY A 40 -2.20 14.57 26.95
C GLY A 40 -3.61 14.45 27.54
N ALA A 41 -3.87 15.23 28.59
CA ALA A 41 -5.18 15.27 29.25
C ALA A 41 -6.31 15.76 28.33
N GLN A 42 -5.97 16.54 27.30
CA GLN A 42 -6.89 16.96 26.24
C GLN A 42 -6.22 16.75 24.89
N VAL A 43 -6.83 15.89 24.07
CA VAL A 43 -6.39 15.66 22.70
C VAL A 43 -6.74 16.90 21.86
N PRO A 44 -5.79 17.47 21.09
CA PRO A 44 -6.09 18.58 20.19
C PRO A 44 -7.16 18.24 19.16
N ALA A 45 -7.77 19.28 18.58
CA ALA A 45 -8.69 19.09 17.47
C ALA A 45 -7.98 18.42 16.28
N TRP A 46 -8.69 17.55 15.56
CA TRP A 46 -8.15 16.76 14.46
C TRP A 46 -7.38 17.60 13.42
N LEU A 47 -7.91 18.77 13.04
CA LEU A 47 -7.24 19.67 12.11
C LEU A 47 -5.87 20.16 12.61
N GLN A 48 -5.71 20.35 13.93
CA GLN A 48 -4.42 20.73 14.51
C GLN A 48 -3.42 19.57 14.41
N LEU A 49 -3.87 18.34 14.69
CA LEU A 49 -3.05 17.13 14.55
C LEU A 49 -2.59 16.92 13.10
N ILE A 50 -3.49 17.11 12.12
CA ILE A 50 -3.14 17.07 10.69
C ILE A 50 -2.06 18.10 10.36
N ASN A 51 -2.21 19.34 10.82
CA ASN A 51 -1.24 20.39 10.54
C ASN A 51 0.12 20.11 11.19
N MET A 52 0.14 19.57 12.41
CA MET A 52 1.38 19.11 13.06
C MET A 52 2.06 18.03 12.23
N PHE A 53 1.30 17.02 11.78
CA PHE A 53 1.81 15.92 10.95
C PHE A 53 2.44 16.43 9.65
N VAL A 54 1.74 17.30 8.93
CA VAL A 54 2.24 17.87 7.67
C VAL A 54 3.49 18.73 7.89
N ASN A 55 3.55 19.49 8.99
CA ASN A 55 4.73 20.29 9.31
C ASN A 55 5.95 19.41 9.62
N ASP A 56 5.76 18.31 10.35
CA ASP A 56 6.85 17.37 10.66
C ASP A 56 7.42 16.75 9.37
N LEU A 57 6.59 16.52 8.34
CA LEU A 57 7.05 16.01 7.05
C LEU A 57 7.97 16.99 6.31
N ALA A 58 7.79 18.29 6.49
CA ALA A 58 8.65 19.29 5.85
C ALA A 58 10.11 19.19 6.33
N HIS A 59 10.36 18.50 7.43
CA HIS A 59 11.69 18.27 8.01
C HIS A 59 12.36 16.96 7.55
N LEU A 60 11.73 16.19 6.66
CA LEU A 60 12.34 14.97 6.12
C LEU A 60 13.56 15.30 5.27
N ALA A 61 14.73 14.81 5.71
CA ALA A 61 16.01 15.09 5.07
C ALA A 61 16.42 14.03 4.01
N GLN A 62 15.84 12.84 4.05
CA GLN A 62 16.15 11.73 3.13
C GLN A 62 14.89 11.25 2.40
N PRO A 63 15.04 10.52 1.29
CA PRO A 63 13.88 9.92 0.63
C PRO A 63 13.11 8.97 1.56
N LEU A 64 11.77 9.08 1.59
CA LEU A 64 10.88 8.24 2.36
C LEU A 64 9.78 7.66 1.45
N PHE A 65 9.75 6.33 1.34
CA PHE A 65 8.58 5.62 0.84
C PHE A 65 7.69 5.23 2.02
N LEU A 66 6.47 5.73 2.01
CA LEU A 66 5.41 5.32 2.94
C LEU A 66 4.44 4.42 2.17
N VAL A 67 4.38 3.15 2.56
CA VAL A 67 3.44 2.18 2.00
C VAL A 67 2.26 2.04 2.96
N LEU A 68 1.05 2.24 2.43
CA LEU A 68 -0.22 1.94 3.08
C LEU A 68 -0.81 0.72 2.40
N ASP A 69 -0.80 -0.40 3.10
CA ASP A 69 -1.27 -1.68 2.60
C ASP A 69 -2.69 -1.97 3.12
N ASP A 70 -3.49 -2.63 2.28
CA ASP A 70 -4.90 -2.90 2.50
C ASP A 70 -5.79 -1.65 2.75
N TYR A 71 -5.50 -0.50 2.13
CA TYR A 71 -6.21 0.77 2.40
C TYR A 71 -7.74 0.76 2.21
N HIS A 72 -8.28 -0.15 1.40
CA HIS A 72 -9.72 -0.36 1.23
C HIS A 72 -10.51 -0.62 2.53
N VAL A 73 -9.85 -1.05 3.61
CA VAL A 73 -10.51 -1.23 4.93
C VAL A 73 -10.84 0.09 5.63
N ILE A 74 -10.18 1.19 5.21
CA ILE A 74 -10.42 2.52 5.75
C ILE A 74 -11.63 3.15 5.06
N THR A 75 -12.65 3.49 5.85
CA THR A 75 -13.88 4.14 5.38
C THR A 75 -14.08 5.52 6.00
N ASN A 76 -13.28 5.85 7.02
CA ASN A 76 -13.41 7.09 7.78
C ASN A 76 -12.97 8.31 6.97
N THR A 77 -13.93 9.22 6.77
CA THR A 77 -13.71 10.45 6.00
C THR A 77 -12.62 11.36 6.57
N GLU A 78 -12.36 11.34 7.88
CA GLU A 78 -11.31 12.15 8.51
C GLU A 78 -9.91 11.63 8.20
N ILE A 79 -9.75 10.30 8.04
CA ILE A 79 -8.51 9.67 7.59
C ILE A 79 -8.25 10.02 6.12
N HIS A 80 -9.29 9.95 5.26
CA HIS A 80 -9.16 10.37 3.87
C HIS A 80 -8.79 11.86 3.74
N LYS A 81 -9.35 12.72 4.59
CA LYS A 81 -8.97 14.15 4.64
C LYS A 81 -7.51 14.35 5.04
N LEU A 82 -7.03 13.60 6.05
CA LEU A 82 -5.62 13.60 6.43
C LEU A 82 -4.73 13.20 5.24
N LEU A 83 -5.05 12.12 4.52
CA LEU A 83 -4.25 11.70 3.37
C LEU A 83 -4.33 12.66 2.18
N ASN A 84 -5.48 13.26 1.92
CA ASN A 84 -5.58 14.30 0.90
C ASN A 84 -4.72 15.51 1.27
N ARG A 85 -4.68 15.89 2.56
CA ARG A 85 -3.79 16.94 3.03
C ARG A 85 -2.32 16.55 2.92
N LEU A 86 -1.97 15.29 3.20
CA LEU A 86 -0.64 14.76 2.96
C LEU A 86 -0.25 14.92 1.48
N LEU A 87 -1.11 14.51 0.55
CA LEU A 87 -0.87 14.62 -0.89
C LEU A 87 -0.70 16.06 -1.37
N ASP A 88 -1.43 17.02 -0.77
CA ASP A 88 -1.32 18.45 -1.10
C ASP A 88 0.02 19.08 -0.65
N TYR A 89 0.65 18.56 0.40
CA TYR A 89 1.84 19.14 1.03
C TYR A 89 3.02 18.17 1.11
N MET A 90 2.98 17.09 0.34
CA MET A 90 4.00 16.06 0.36
C MET A 90 5.35 16.68 -0.03
N PRO A 91 6.41 16.55 0.80
CA PRO A 91 7.73 17.06 0.43
C PRO A 91 8.29 16.26 -0.75
N PRO A 92 9.17 16.83 -1.59
CA PRO A 92 9.75 16.13 -2.74
C PRO A 92 10.52 14.85 -2.38
N ALA A 93 10.99 14.75 -1.13
CA ALA A 93 11.67 13.56 -0.63
C ALA A 93 10.71 12.43 -0.26
N MET A 94 9.39 12.63 -0.26
CA MET A 94 8.43 11.60 0.14
C MET A 94 7.68 11.03 -1.06
N HIS A 95 7.43 9.73 -1.01
CA HIS A 95 6.58 9.00 -1.92
C HIS A 95 5.53 8.23 -1.13
N LEU A 96 4.27 8.37 -1.51
CA LEU A 96 3.16 7.59 -0.97
C LEU A 96 2.84 6.43 -1.93
N VAL A 97 2.83 5.21 -1.41
CA VAL A 97 2.37 4.01 -2.11
C VAL A 97 1.12 3.52 -1.41
N VAL A 98 0.02 3.36 -2.14
CA VAL A 98 -1.25 2.87 -1.59
C VAL A 98 -1.61 1.58 -2.30
N LEU A 99 -1.74 0.50 -1.53
CA LEU A 99 -2.25 -0.79 -2.01
C LEU A 99 -3.70 -0.91 -1.53
N SER A 100 -4.60 -1.20 -2.46
CA SER A 100 -6.04 -1.22 -2.18
C SER A 100 -6.75 -2.14 -3.17
N ARG A 101 -7.82 -2.80 -2.71
CA ARG A 101 -8.67 -3.65 -3.56
C ARG A 101 -9.71 -2.84 -4.35
N ILE A 102 -9.93 -1.60 -3.95
CA ILE A 102 -10.85 -0.65 -4.61
C ILE A 102 -10.14 0.67 -4.82
N GLU A 103 -10.66 1.51 -5.72
CA GLU A 103 -10.19 2.88 -5.86
C GLU A 103 -10.34 3.60 -4.51
N PRO A 104 -9.25 4.07 -3.88
CA PRO A 104 -9.34 4.75 -2.60
C PRO A 104 -10.04 6.12 -2.81
N PRO A 105 -10.90 6.55 -1.87
CA PRO A 105 -11.67 7.81 -1.98
C PRO A 105 -10.79 9.06 -1.72
N LEU A 106 -9.68 9.16 -2.44
CA LEU A 106 -8.71 10.25 -2.39
C LEU A 106 -8.85 11.14 -3.63
N ALA A 107 -8.41 12.40 -3.51
CA ALA A 107 -8.49 13.40 -4.58
C ALA A 107 -7.38 13.20 -5.65
N LEU A 108 -7.34 12.01 -6.26
CA LEU A 108 -6.25 11.58 -7.17
C LEU A 108 -6.31 12.22 -8.56
N ALA A 109 -7.47 12.71 -8.99
CA ALA A 109 -7.68 13.22 -10.35
C ALA A 109 -6.66 14.30 -10.76
N ARG A 110 -6.29 15.20 -9.84
CA ARG A 110 -5.28 16.24 -10.10
C ARG A 110 -3.90 15.64 -10.37
N LEU A 111 -3.46 14.71 -9.52
CA LEU A 111 -2.18 14.01 -9.65
C LEU A 111 -2.13 13.22 -10.95
N ARG A 112 -3.23 12.58 -11.32
CA ARG A 112 -3.38 11.79 -12.56
C ARG A 112 -3.19 12.67 -13.80
N VAL A 113 -3.87 13.82 -13.86
CA VAL A 113 -3.74 14.77 -14.98
C VAL A 113 -2.33 15.35 -15.08
N ASN A 114 -1.70 15.63 -13.94
CA ASN A 114 -0.35 16.19 -13.88
C ASN A 114 0.77 15.16 -14.11
N ARG A 115 0.44 13.86 -14.22
CA ARG A 115 1.41 12.74 -14.27
C ARG A 115 2.31 12.70 -13.03
N GLU A 116 1.78 13.10 -11.88
CA GLU A 116 2.44 13.08 -10.57
C GLU A 116 2.17 11.78 -9.79
N MET A 117 1.49 10.82 -10.43
CA MET A 117 1.22 9.50 -9.87
C MET A 117 1.37 8.41 -10.94
N GLN A 118 1.61 7.19 -10.47
CA GLN A 118 1.54 5.97 -11.28
C GLN A 118 0.47 5.05 -10.70
N GLU A 119 -0.22 4.34 -11.57
CA GLU A 119 -1.26 3.38 -11.22
C GLU A 119 -0.87 2.04 -11.80
N LEU A 120 -0.92 1.00 -10.97
CA LEU A 120 -0.73 -0.38 -11.38
C LEU A 120 -2.02 -1.11 -11.04
N HIS A 121 -2.70 -1.59 -12.06
CA HIS A 121 -3.90 -2.40 -11.90
C HIS A 121 -3.53 -3.88 -11.96
N THR A 122 -4.48 -4.71 -11.52
CA THR A 122 -4.40 -6.17 -11.65
C THR A 122 -3.92 -6.62 -13.02
N ALA A 123 -4.44 -6.03 -14.09
CA ALA A 123 -4.08 -6.40 -15.46
C ALA A 123 -2.61 -6.11 -15.80
N ASP A 124 -2.00 -5.11 -15.16
CA ASP A 124 -0.59 -4.76 -15.35
C ASP A 124 0.35 -5.71 -14.59
N LEU A 125 -0.17 -6.42 -13.57
CA LEU A 125 0.56 -7.38 -12.74
C LEU A 125 0.29 -8.84 -13.15
N ALA A 126 -0.74 -9.09 -13.96
CA ALA A 126 -1.08 -10.40 -14.45
C ALA A 126 0.01 -10.90 -15.40
N PHE A 127 0.53 -12.09 -15.12
CA PHE A 127 1.52 -12.72 -15.97
C PHE A 127 0.92 -13.03 -17.34
N SER A 128 1.66 -12.67 -18.38
CA SER A 128 1.44 -13.15 -19.73
C SER A 128 1.64 -14.66 -19.81
N ALA A 129 1.09 -15.30 -20.84
CA ALA A 129 1.29 -16.74 -21.07
C ALA A 129 2.78 -17.14 -21.14
N GLN A 130 3.63 -16.24 -21.65
CA GLN A 130 5.08 -16.45 -21.68
C GLN A 130 5.68 -16.42 -20.26
N GLU A 131 5.34 -15.40 -19.45
CA GLU A 131 5.83 -15.30 -18.07
C GLU A 131 5.33 -16.45 -17.20
N ILE A 132 4.12 -16.97 -17.44
CA ILE A 132 3.63 -18.19 -16.78
C ILE A 132 4.50 -19.40 -17.12
N ALA A 133 4.82 -19.60 -18.41
CA ALA A 133 5.66 -20.70 -18.84
C ALA A 133 7.06 -20.61 -18.20
N GLU A 134 7.67 -19.41 -18.24
CA GLU A 134 8.97 -19.14 -17.62
C GLU A 134 8.94 -19.37 -16.10
N PHE A 135 7.91 -18.90 -15.41
CA PHE A 135 7.71 -19.12 -13.98
C PHE A 135 7.59 -20.60 -13.62
N LEU A 136 6.81 -21.37 -14.39
CA LEU A 136 6.60 -22.79 -14.12
C LEU A 136 7.84 -23.63 -14.42
N MET A 137 8.61 -23.29 -15.46
CA MET A 137 9.91 -23.92 -15.72
C MET A 137 10.86 -23.74 -14.53
N GLN A 138 10.90 -22.53 -13.94
CA GLN A 138 11.77 -22.25 -12.79
C GLN A 138 11.30 -22.90 -11.49
N THR A 139 9.99 -23.11 -11.32
CA THR A 139 9.41 -23.54 -10.03
C THR A 139 9.16 -25.04 -9.96
N VAL A 140 8.77 -25.68 -11.06
CA VAL A 140 8.37 -27.10 -11.11
C VAL A 140 9.46 -28.00 -11.69
N ASP A 141 10.50 -27.40 -12.33
CA ASP A 141 11.60 -28.11 -13.01
C ASP A 141 11.11 -29.19 -14.01
N ARG A 142 9.97 -28.90 -14.66
CA ARG A 142 9.38 -29.75 -15.70
C ARG A 142 8.77 -28.89 -16.78
N ASP A 143 8.95 -29.30 -18.03
CA ASP A 143 8.15 -28.78 -19.14
C ASP A 143 6.71 -29.24 -18.96
N LEU A 144 5.81 -28.29 -18.71
CA LEU A 144 4.38 -28.56 -18.68
C LEU A 144 3.85 -28.57 -20.10
N PRO A 145 2.97 -29.53 -20.46
CA PRO A 145 2.40 -29.59 -21.79
C PRO A 145 1.60 -28.30 -22.10
N PRO A 146 1.60 -27.80 -23.35
CA PRO A 146 0.94 -26.55 -23.73
C PRO A 146 -0.55 -26.48 -23.33
N ASP A 147 -1.27 -27.60 -23.38
CA ASP A 147 -2.68 -27.67 -22.99
C ASP A 147 -2.89 -27.38 -21.50
N LEU A 148 -1.94 -27.79 -20.65
CA LEU A 148 -1.98 -27.51 -19.22
C LEU A 148 -1.60 -26.05 -18.92
N LEU A 149 -0.64 -25.48 -19.64
CA LEU A 149 -0.32 -24.05 -19.54
C LEU A 149 -1.52 -23.17 -19.91
N GLN A 150 -2.23 -23.53 -20.99
CA GLN A 150 -3.45 -22.82 -21.40
C GLN A 150 -4.56 -22.94 -20.36
N ALA A 151 -4.74 -24.13 -19.75
CA ALA A 151 -5.69 -24.34 -18.67
C ALA A 151 -5.33 -23.51 -17.42
N LEU A 152 -4.05 -23.45 -17.04
CA LEU A 152 -3.56 -22.65 -15.93
C LEU A 152 -3.76 -21.15 -16.17
N TYR A 153 -3.43 -20.66 -17.37
CA TYR A 153 -3.67 -19.27 -17.75
C TYR A 153 -5.17 -18.93 -17.68
N THR A 154 -6.04 -19.79 -18.22
CA THR A 154 -7.50 -19.56 -18.22
C THR A 154 -8.08 -19.57 -16.81
N ASN A 155 -7.59 -20.43 -15.92
CA ASN A 155 -8.11 -20.56 -14.55
C ASN A 155 -7.56 -19.50 -13.59
N CYS A 156 -6.33 -19.02 -13.81
CA CYS A 156 -5.69 -18.03 -12.95
C CYS A 156 -5.76 -16.62 -13.50
N GLU A 157 -6.16 -16.42 -14.76
CA GLU A 157 -6.18 -15.12 -15.44
C GLU A 157 -4.83 -14.37 -15.30
N GLY A 158 -3.72 -15.10 -15.31
CA GLY A 158 -2.37 -14.55 -15.11
C GLY A 158 -1.99 -14.24 -13.66
N TRP A 159 -2.84 -14.47 -12.67
CA TRP A 159 -2.52 -14.21 -11.26
C TRP A 159 -1.47 -15.17 -10.72
N ILE A 160 -0.30 -14.63 -10.40
CA ILE A 160 0.83 -15.40 -9.85
C ILE A 160 0.48 -16.14 -8.55
N ALA A 161 -0.33 -15.54 -7.67
CA ALA A 161 -0.75 -16.18 -6.42
C ALA A 161 -1.65 -17.40 -6.68
N GLY A 162 -2.56 -17.31 -7.65
CA GLY A 162 -3.38 -18.44 -8.09
C GLY A 162 -2.52 -19.56 -8.69
N LEU A 163 -1.56 -19.20 -9.54
CA LEU A 163 -0.61 -20.14 -10.12
C LEU A 163 0.24 -20.84 -9.06
N GLN A 164 0.77 -20.10 -8.08
CA GLN A 164 1.49 -20.64 -6.93
C GLN A 164 0.65 -21.66 -6.15
N LEU A 165 -0.60 -21.33 -5.81
CA LEU A 165 -1.49 -22.24 -5.09
C LEU A 165 -1.78 -23.51 -5.90
N MET A 166 -2.00 -23.39 -7.21
CA MET A 166 -2.19 -24.55 -8.08
C MET A 166 -0.93 -25.42 -8.13
N VAL A 167 0.26 -24.82 -8.26
CA VAL A 167 1.54 -25.54 -8.23
C VAL A 167 1.74 -26.28 -6.91
N LEU A 168 1.45 -25.65 -5.77
CA LEU A 168 1.53 -26.28 -4.45
C LEU A 168 0.52 -27.42 -4.27
N SER A 169 -0.60 -27.38 -5.00
CA SER A 169 -1.61 -28.45 -4.97
C SER A 169 -1.31 -29.61 -5.91
N LEU A 170 -0.33 -29.46 -6.83
CA LEU A 170 0.08 -30.56 -7.69
C LEU A 170 0.69 -31.65 -6.80
N PRO A 171 0.20 -32.89 -6.89
CA PRO A 171 0.71 -33.94 -6.05
C PRO A 171 2.19 -34.17 -6.38
N HIS A 172 3.08 -34.02 -5.38
CA HIS A 172 4.48 -34.43 -5.46
C HIS A 172 4.54 -35.93 -5.79
N HIS A 173 4.54 -36.26 -7.07
CA HIS A 173 4.87 -37.62 -7.52
C HIS A 173 6.38 -37.71 -7.49
N ALA A 174 6.88 -38.21 -6.37
CA ALA A 174 8.22 -38.78 -6.20
C ALA A 174 8.44 -39.94 -7.18
#